data_AF-A0A699XDW1-F1
#
_entry.id   AF-A0A699XDW1-F1
#
_cell.length_a   1.000
_cell.length_b   1.000
_cell.length_c   1.000
_cell.angle_alpha   90.00
_cell.angle_beta   90.00
_cell.angle_gamma   90.00
#
_symmetry.space_group_name_H-M   'P 1'
#
loop_
_entity.id
_entity.type
_entity.pdbx_description
1 polymer ?
#
loop_
_entity_poly.entity_id
_entity_poly.type
_entity_poly.pdbx_seq_one_letter_code
_entity_poly.pdbx_strand_id
1 'polypeptide(L)'
;IESMTDAYGINPSVQHYGCLVDLLGGAGLLEQAKKVVTDMPMEPDSYVLGALLNACRVHGNVELGREMVDGLAEMGLDCSGVHVLL
;
A
#
# COMPACT_ATOMS: atom_id res chain seq x y z
N ILE A 1 3.00 2.63 -13.41
CA ILE A 1 1.69 2.01 -13.67
C ILE A 1 1.26 2.29 -15.11
N GLU A 2 1.48 3.53 -15.60
CA GLU A 2 1.23 3.91 -17.00
C GLU A 2 1.78 2.91 -18.04
N SER A 3 3.00 2.40 -17.89
CA SER A 3 3.55 1.44 -18.85
C SER A 3 2.79 0.10 -18.94
N MET A 4 2.11 -0.39 -17.91
CA MET A 4 1.41 -1.70 -18.00
C MET A 4 0.10 -1.59 -18.78
N THR A 5 -0.67 -0.53 -18.51
CA THR A 5 -1.94 -0.28 -19.19
C THR A 5 -1.70 0.28 -20.59
N ASP A 6 -0.76 1.22 -20.72
CA ASP A 6 -0.56 2.00 -21.95
C ASP A 6 0.36 1.30 -22.95
N ALA A 7 1.38 0.54 -22.48
CA ALA A 7 2.29 -0.17 -23.39
C ALA A 7 1.89 -1.64 -23.65
N TYR A 8 1.13 -2.27 -22.75
CA TYR A 8 0.79 -3.70 -22.85
C TYR A 8 -0.70 -4.01 -22.76
N GLY A 9 -1.58 -3.02 -22.54
CA GLY A 9 -3.03 -3.24 -22.39
C GLY A 9 -3.39 -4.10 -21.17
N ILE A 10 -2.47 -4.25 -20.21
CA ILE A 10 -2.67 -5.08 -19.02
C ILE A 10 -3.36 -4.22 -17.97
N ASN A 11 -4.56 -4.62 -17.56
CA ASN A 11 -5.24 -3.97 -16.45
C ASN A 11 -4.58 -4.43 -15.13
N PRO A 12 -3.94 -3.54 -14.36
CA PRO A 12 -3.21 -3.94 -13.17
C PRO A 12 -4.18 -4.48 -12.11
N SER A 13 -3.89 -5.70 -11.64
CA SER A 13 -4.62 -6.34 -10.53
C SER A 13 -4.08 -5.91 -9.17
N VAL A 14 -4.82 -6.21 -8.11
CA VAL A 14 -4.39 -5.95 -6.71
C VAL A 14 -3.00 -6.52 -6.42
N GLN A 15 -2.64 -7.69 -6.99
CA GLN A 15 -1.30 -8.28 -6.82
C GLN A 15 -0.19 -7.42 -7.43
N HIS A 16 -0.44 -6.79 -8.58
CA HIS A 16 0.55 -5.93 -9.22
C HIS A 16 0.81 -4.67 -8.39
N TYR A 17 -0.24 -4.12 -7.76
CA TYR A 17 -0.11 -3.04 -6.80
C TYR A 17 0.64 -3.47 -5.55
N GLY A 18 0.36 -4.68 -5.01
CA GLY A 18 1.10 -5.25 -3.89
C GLY A 18 2.59 -5.36 -4.16
N CYS A 19 2.99 -5.89 -5.32
CA CYS A 19 4.40 -5.94 -5.72
C CYS A 19 5.03 -4.54 -5.83
N LEU A 20 4.30 -3.56 -6.36
CA LEU A 20 4.80 -2.19 -6.49
C LEU A 20 5.00 -1.53 -5.12
N VAL A 21 4.07 -1.75 -4.18
CA VAL A 21 4.17 -1.26 -2.81
C VAL A 21 5.31 -1.93 -2.05
N ASP A 22 5.52 -3.25 -2.19
CA ASP A 22 6.67 -3.95 -1.60
C ASP A 22 8.00 -3.39 -2.11
N LEU A 23 8.12 -3.16 -3.43
CA LEU A 23 9.33 -2.62 -4.05
C LEU A 23 9.64 -1.20 -3.55
N LEU A 24 8.63 -0.32 -3.54
CA LEU A 24 8.79 1.06 -3.07
C LEU A 24 9.05 1.10 -1.56
N GLY A 25 8.33 0.26 -0.82
CA GLY A 25 8.44 0.12 0.63
C GLY A 25 9.83 -0.34 1.05
N GLY A 26 10.37 -1.39 0.43
CA GLY A 26 11.73 -1.88 0.70
C GLY A 26 12.83 -0.90 0.28
N ALA A 27 12.54 0.01 -0.65
CA ALA A 27 13.44 1.10 -1.03
C ALA A 27 13.36 2.33 -0.10
N GLY A 28 12.47 2.30 0.92
CA GLY A 28 12.22 3.44 1.80
C GLY A 28 11.42 4.58 1.15
N LEU A 29 10.86 4.37 -0.04
CA LEU A 29 10.06 5.35 -0.77
C LEU A 29 8.60 5.33 -0.29
N LEU A 30 8.40 5.55 1.01
CA LEU A 30 7.11 5.36 1.69
C LEU A 30 6.01 6.27 1.14
N GLU A 31 6.32 7.53 0.81
CA GLU A 31 5.35 8.46 0.22
C GLU A 31 4.87 7.99 -1.16
N GLN A 32 5.77 7.43 -1.97
CA GLN A 32 5.40 6.87 -3.26
C GLN A 32 4.57 5.61 -3.08
N ALA A 33 4.92 4.76 -2.12
CA ALA A 33 4.16 3.56 -1.80
C ALA A 33 2.74 3.92 -1.32
N LYS A 34 2.59 4.92 -0.44
CA LYS A 34 1.29 5.47 -0.01
C LYS A 34 0.48 5.97 -1.19
N LYS A 35 1.09 6.78 -2.06
CA LYS A 35 0.44 7.29 -3.27
C LYS A 35 -0.07 6.16 -4.16
N VAL A 36 0.72 5.09 -4.34
CA VAL A 36 0.31 3.92 -5.13
C VAL A 36 -0.94 3.27 -4.55
N VAL A 37 -1.06 3.16 -3.22
CA VAL A 37 -2.25 2.60 -2.54
C VAL A 37 -3.46 3.53 -2.68
N THR A 38 -3.27 4.84 -2.51
CA THR A 38 -4.36 5.83 -2.63
C THR A 38 -4.87 5.96 -4.07
N ASP A 39 -4.00 5.85 -5.07
CA ASP A 39 -4.34 5.94 -6.50
C ASP A 39 -4.91 4.62 -7.06
N MET A 40 -5.10 3.58 -6.23
CA MET A 40 -5.67 2.31 -6.69
C MET A 40 -7.12 2.52 -7.16
N PRO A 41 -7.48 2.05 -8.36
CA PRO A 41 -8.86 2.11 -8.84
C PRO A 41 -9.76 1.04 -8.20
N MET A 42 -9.19 0.22 -7.31
CA MET A 42 -9.88 -0.79 -6.51
C MET A 42 -9.44 -0.72 -5.05
N GLU A 43 -10.24 -1.31 -4.17
CA GLU A 43 -9.92 -1.42 -2.76
C GLU A 43 -8.63 -2.25 -2.54
N PRO A 44 -7.64 -1.72 -1.81
CA PRO A 44 -6.43 -2.48 -1.47
C PRO A 44 -6.78 -3.65 -0.55
N ASP A 45 -6.15 -4.80 -0.78
CA ASP A 45 -6.31 -5.95 0.10
C ASP A 45 -5.37 -5.88 1.32
N SER A 46 -5.56 -6.81 2.27
CA SER A 46 -4.75 -6.90 3.48
C SER A 46 -3.25 -7.09 3.21
N TYR A 47 -2.88 -7.67 2.05
CA TYR A 47 -1.49 -7.82 1.65
C TYR A 47 -0.87 -6.47 1.29
N VAL A 48 -1.54 -5.68 0.45
CA VAL A 48 -1.06 -4.34 0.05
C VAL A 48 -0.88 -3.44 1.27
N LEU A 49 -1.87 -3.43 2.17
CA LEU A 49 -1.82 -2.63 3.39
C LEU A 49 -0.72 -3.12 4.35
N GLY A 50 -0.60 -4.44 4.52
CA GLY A 50 0.44 -5.06 5.34
C GLY A 50 1.86 -4.76 4.84
N ALA A 51 2.06 -4.78 3.51
CA ALA A 51 3.33 -4.42 2.89
C ALA A 51 3.74 -2.98 3.21
N LEU A 52 2.81 -2.02 3.06
CA LEU A 52 3.07 -0.61 3.35
C LEU A 52 3.33 -0.37 4.84
N LEU A 53 2.53 -0.97 5.73
CA LEU A 53 2.75 -0.86 7.18
C LEU A 53 4.08 -1.48 7.61
N ASN A 54 4.45 -2.61 7.04
CA ASN A 54 5.75 -3.23 7.30
C ASN A 54 6.89 -2.33 6.82
N ALA A 55 6.75 -1.68 5.67
CA ALA A 55 7.74 -0.71 5.19
C ALA A 55 7.86 0.50 6.13
N CYS A 56 6.76 1.07 6.60
CA CYS A 56 6.76 2.14 7.61
C CYS A 56 7.49 1.72 8.88
N ARG A 57 7.25 0.49 9.37
CA ARG A 57 7.93 -0.08 10.53
C ARG A 57 9.43 -0.24 10.32
N VAL A 58 9.84 -0.83 9.19
CA VAL A 58 11.26 -1.11 8.86
C VAL A 58 12.07 0.18 8.72
N HIS A 59 11.47 1.21 8.11
CA HIS A 59 12.13 2.50 7.89
C HIS A 59 11.91 3.51 9.03
N GLY A 60 11.23 3.12 10.11
CA GLY A 60 11.03 3.95 11.30
C GLY A 60 10.08 5.13 11.12
N ASN A 61 9.28 5.16 10.06
CA ASN A 61 8.30 6.21 9.81
C ASN A 61 6.95 5.85 10.44
N VAL A 62 6.89 5.97 11.76
CA VAL A 62 5.72 5.63 12.57
C VAL A 62 4.55 6.59 12.32
N GLU A 63 4.82 7.87 12.00
CA GLU A 63 3.78 8.86 11.70
C GLU A 63 3.01 8.50 10.44
N LEU A 64 3.73 8.13 9.37
CA LEU A 64 3.10 7.72 8.10
C LEU A 64 2.31 6.42 8.27
N GLY A 65 2.82 5.49 9.08
CA GLY A 65 2.09 4.28 9.46
C GLY A 65 0.78 4.56 10.20
N ARG A 66 0.78 5.51 11.13
CA ARG A 66 -0.43 5.94 11.86
C ARG A 66 -1.43 6.62 10.94
N GLU A 67 -0.97 7.57 10.13
CA GLU A 67 -1.83 8.29 9.18
C GLU A 67 -2.50 7.33 8.17
N MET A 68 -1.77 6.29 7.77
CA MET A 68 -2.30 5.19 6.97
C MET A 68 -3.44 4.45 7.69
N VAL A 69 -3.22 4.00 8.92
CA VAL A 69 -4.24 3.28 9.70
C VAL A 69 -5.48 4.15 9.91
N ASP A 70 -5.29 5.43 10.24
CA ASP A 70 -6.37 6.38 10.46
C ASP A 70 -7.15 6.64 9.15
N GLY A 71 -6.47 6.87 8.03
CA GLY A 71 -7.11 7.06 6.73
C GLY A 71 -7.85 5.81 6.21
N LEU A 72 -7.32 4.61 6.46
CA LEU A 72 -7.98 3.35 6.10
C LEU A 72 -9.25 3.11 6.92
N ALA A 73 -9.22 3.46 8.21
CA ALA A 73 -10.40 3.40 9.07
C ALA A 73 -11.50 4.37 8.60
N GLU A 74 -11.13 5.58 8.15
CA GLU A 74 -12.07 6.54 7.57
C GLU A 74 -12.66 6.09 6.23
N MET A 75 -11.91 5.32 5.44
CA MET A 75 -12.37 4.74 4.16
C MET A 75 -13.26 3.50 4.34
N GLY A 76 -13.50 3.03 5.58
CA GLY A 76 -14.33 1.85 5.86
C GLY A 76 -13.67 0.51 5.51
N LEU A 77 -12.38 0.53 5.19
CA LEU A 77 -11.52 -0.62 4.97
C LEU A 77 -11.22 -1.27 6.32
N ASP A 78 -12.13 -2.13 6.78
CA ASP A 78 -12.02 -2.82 8.06
C ASP A 78 -10.78 -3.73 8.08
N CYS A 79 -9.68 -3.20 8.63
CA CYS A 79 -8.38 -3.86 8.78
C CYS A 79 -8.42 -4.96 9.85
N SER A 80 -9.44 -5.82 9.83
CA SER A 80 -9.67 -6.91 10.79
C SER A 80 -8.54 -7.95 10.88
N GLY A 81 -7.52 -7.86 10.02
CA GLY A 81 -6.31 -8.70 10.03
C GLY A 81 -5.03 -8.06 10.57
N VAL A 82 -4.98 -6.75 10.84
CA VAL A 82 -3.73 -6.03 11.21
C VAL A 82 -3.61 -5.80 12.73
N HIS A 83 -4.05 -6.76 13.54
CA HIS A 83 -3.99 -6.65 15.00
C HIS A 83 -2.78 -7.33 15.66
N VAL A 84 -1.84 -7.91 14.88
CA VAL A 84 -0.77 -8.77 15.44
C VAL A 84 0.65 -8.15 15.35
N LEU A 85 0.81 -6.91 14.87
CA LEU A 85 2.15 -6.31 14.64
C LEU A 85 2.45 -5.02 15.42
N LEU A 86 1.68 -4.72 16.47
CA LEU A 86 2.02 -3.69 17.47
C LEU A 86 2.63 -4.31 18.72
#